data_AF-A0A3M1QA71-F1
#
_entry.id   AF-A0A3M1QA71-F1
#
_cell.length_a   1.000
_cell.length_b   1.000
_cell.length_c   1.000
_cell.angle_alpha   90.00
_cell.angle_beta   90.00
_cell.angle_gamma   90.00
#
_symmetry.space_group_name_H-M   'P 1'
#
loop_
_entity.id
_entity.type
_entity.pdbx_description
1 polymer ?
#
loop_
_entity_poly.entity_id
_entity_poly.type
_entity_poly.pdbx_seq_one_letter_code
_entity_poly.pdbx_strand_id
1 'polypeptide(L)'
;MPAGDSPQTETQHEDPLYCPHCAYNLSGLTENRCPECGEPFDPDEIRQQMADYARSRSAGRIVLMLLTGPAIFLGSLSAELAMDRGFGGGGIVLIGSVIGLSVAIINAINAARRVVRPHPFLPIAGSRHIASAFLSVGFFMVQLFTSVVGCVACATASYR
;
A
#
# COMPACT_ATOMS: atom_id res chain seq x y z
N MET A 1 54.09 -22.35 3.36
CA MET A 1 53.51 -21.19 4.06
C MET A 1 52.38 -20.66 3.19
N PRO A 2 51.10 -20.89 3.53
CA PRO A 2 49.99 -20.36 2.75
C PRO A 2 49.85 -18.85 2.98
N ALA A 3 49.68 -18.10 1.89
CA ALA A 3 49.40 -16.68 1.90
C ALA A 3 48.03 -16.43 2.52
N GLY A 4 47.96 -15.52 3.49
CA GLY A 4 46.71 -15.15 4.16
C GLY A 4 45.85 -14.27 3.27
N ASP A 5 44.68 -14.76 2.91
CA ASP A 5 43.57 -13.94 2.43
C ASP A 5 43.18 -12.98 3.56
N SER A 6 43.66 -11.74 3.46
CA SER A 6 43.15 -10.67 4.30
C SER A 6 41.67 -10.48 3.92
N PRO A 7 40.72 -10.60 4.86
CA PRO A 7 39.32 -10.36 4.57
C PRO A 7 39.25 -8.91 4.11
N GLN A 8 38.98 -8.74 2.82
CA GLN A 8 38.72 -7.42 2.28
C GLN A 8 37.56 -6.88 3.11
N THR A 9 37.86 -5.85 3.91
CA THR A 9 36.87 -5.04 4.59
C THR A 9 36.06 -4.39 3.48
N GLU A 10 35.05 -5.12 3.02
CA GLU A 10 34.04 -4.67 2.10
C GLU A 10 33.55 -3.36 2.68
N THR A 11 33.91 -2.27 2.01
CA THR A 11 33.61 -0.91 2.44
C THR A 11 32.10 -0.81 2.49
N GLN A 12 31.55 -1.07 3.68
CA GLN A 12 30.14 -0.87 3.96
C GLN A 12 29.89 0.59 3.65
N HIS A 13 29.22 0.81 2.53
CA HIS A 13 28.77 2.14 2.14
C HIS A 13 27.72 2.50 3.19
N GLU A 14 28.16 3.13 4.28
CA GLU A 14 27.26 3.55 5.34
C GLU A 14 26.28 4.55 4.75
N ASP A 15 25.03 4.13 4.63
CA ASP A 15 23.97 5.00 4.17
C ASP A 15 23.98 6.28 5.01
N PRO A 16 23.91 7.47 4.41
CA PRO A 16 24.00 8.72 5.14
C PRO A 16 22.86 8.82 6.16
N LEU A 17 23.21 8.91 7.44
CA LEU A 17 22.26 9.14 8.53
C LEU A 17 21.89 10.62 8.62
N TYR A 18 20.61 10.92 8.80
CA TYR A 18 20.12 12.28 8.98
C TYR A 18 19.33 12.40 10.29
N CYS A 19 19.47 13.54 10.96
CA CYS A 19 18.72 13.82 12.18
C CYS A 19 17.21 13.93 11.87
N PRO A 20 16.32 13.24 12.62
CA PRO A 20 14.88 13.29 12.36
C PRO A 20 14.24 14.65 12.65
N HIS A 21 14.91 15.53 13.42
CA HIS A 21 14.38 16.84 13.81
C HIS A 21 14.77 17.96 12.84
N CYS A 22 16.06 18.07 12.50
CA CYS A 22 16.58 19.17 11.69
C CYS A 22 17.10 18.74 10.32
N ALA A 23 17.08 17.44 10.00
CA ALA A 23 17.63 16.85 8.78
C ALA A 23 19.14 17.09 8.56
N TYR A 24 19.89 17.45 9.61
CA TYR A 24 21.35 17.56 9.54
C TYR A 24 22.00 16.19 9.30
N ASN A 25 23.08 16.16 8.51
CA ASN A 25 23.82 14.94 8.24
C ASN A 25 24.63 14.51 9.48
N LEU A 26 24.28 13.35 10.03
CA LEU A 26 24.90 12.79 11.24
C LEU A 26 26.08 11.86 10.92
N SER A 27 26.42 11.65 9.65
CA SER A 27 27.57 10.84 9.26
C SER A 27 28.89 11.45 9.75
N GLY A 28 29.75 10.60 10.32
CA GLY A 28 31.09 10.99 10.78
C GLY A 28 31.14 11.75 12.10
N LEU A 29 30.02 11.92 12.81
CA LEU A 29 30.03 12.49 14.16
C LEU A 29 30.50 11.45 15.18
N THR A 30 31.40 11.85 16.07
CA THR A 30 31.86 11.02 17.20
C THR A 30 30.91 11.03 18.38
N GLU A 31 30.03 12.04 18.46
CA GLU A 31 29.06 12.20 19.54
C GLU A 31 27.65 11.91 19.06
N ASN A 32 26.89 11.19 19.89
CA ASN A 32 25.48 10.84 19.67
C ASN A 32 24.53 12.01 19.99
N ARG A 33 24.88 13.23 19.57
CA ARG A 33 24.06 14.45 19.70
C ARG A 33 24.13 15.26 18.42
N CYS A 34 23.00 15.81 18.02
CA CYS A 34 22.97 16.68 16.85
C CYS A 34 23.55 18.07 17.18
N PRO A 35 24.46 18.62 16.38
CA PRO A 35 25.06 19.94 16.62
C PRO A 35 24.08 21.09 16.38
N GLU A 36 23.05 20.88 15.55
CA GLU A 36 22.06 21.90 15.21
C GLU A 36 20.94 21.98 16.26
N CYS A 37 20.37 20.85 16.68
CA CYS A 37 19.24 20.84 17.62
C CYS A 37 19.59 20.42 19.06
N GLY A 38 20.78 19.85 19.30
CA GLY A 38 21.21 19.37 20.61
C GLY A 38 20.56 18.06 21.08
N GLU A 39 19.60 17.53 20.32
CA GLU A 39 18.87 16.31 20.66
C GLU A 39 19.82 15.10 20.65
N PRO A 40 19.84 14.28 21.72
CA PRO A 40 20.54 13.01 21.69
C PRO A 40 19.85 12.06 20.71
N PHE A 41 20.62 11.29 19.97
CA PHE A 41 20.09 10.29 19.05
C PHE A 41 20.84 8.97 19.21
N ASP A 42 20.14 7.87 18.94
CA ASP A 42 20.77 6.55 18.85
C ASP A 42 20.98 6.19 17.36
N PRO A 43 22.21 6.01 16.87
CA PRO A 43 22.48 5.61 15.50
C PRO A 43 21.76 4.32 15.10
N ASP A 44 21.63 3.37 16.02
CA ASP A 44 21.00 2.08 15.72
C ASP A 44 19.48 2.20 15.62
N GLU A 45 18.87 3.08 16.41
CA GLU A 45 17.45 3.41 16.30
C GLU A 45 17.16 4.08 14.94
N ILE A 46 17.98 5.03 14.52
CA ILE A 46 17.81 5.70 13.22
C ILE A 46 17.96 4.69 12.07
N ARG A 47 18.96 3.79 12.13
CA ARG A 47 19.13 2.72 11.13
C ARG A 47 17.93 1.78 11.08
N GLN A 48 17.38 1.39 12.24
CA GLN A 48 16.18 0.56 12.30
C GLN A 48 14.97 1.25 11.70
N GLN A 49 14.76 2.53 12.01
CA GLN A 49 13.69 3.34 11.42
C GLN A 49 13.84 3.39 9.89
N MET A 50 15.04 3.64 9.37
CA MET A 50 15.31 3.65 7.93
C MET A 50 15.04 2.28 7.27
N ALA A 51 15.46 1.18 7.92
CA ALA A 51 15.21 -0.17 7.44
C ALA A 51 13.70 -0.50 7.38
N ASP A 52 12.94 -0.07 8.38
CA ASP A 52 11.48 -0.23 8.40
C ASP A 52 10.79 0.62 7.32
N TYR A 53 11.27 1.84 7.07
CA TYR A 53 10.82 2.65 5.94
C TYR A 53 11.08 1.96 4.60
N ALA A 54 12.28 1.40 4.39
CA ALA A 54 12.60 0.65 3.18
C ALA A 54 11.69 -0.56 2.97
N ARG A 55 11.39 -1.30 4.06
CA ARG A 55 10.48 -2.45 4.05
C ARG A 55 9.03 -2.03 3.76
N SER A 56 8.57 -0.90 4.28
CA SER A 56 7.21 -0.40 4.02
C SER A 56 7.01 0.03 2.55
N ARG A 57 8.06 0.57 1.92
CA ARG A 57 8.04 1.02 0.53
C ARG A 57 7.86 -0.15 -0.45
N SER A 58 8.50 -1.30 -0.17
CA SER A 58 8.33 -2.49 -1.01
C SER A 58 6.94 -3.12 -0.82
N ALA A 59 6.40 -3.11 0.41
CA ALA A 59 5.06 -3.64 0.69
C ALA A 59 3.96 -2.92 -0.10
N GLY A 60 4.02 -1.58 -0.21
CA GLY A 60 3.03 -0.81 -0.98
C GLY A 60 2.98 -1.21 -2.46
N ARG A 61 4.14 -1.53 -3.06
CA ARG A 61 4.24 -1.97 -4.46
C ARG A 61 3.66 -3.38 -4.66
N ILE A 62 3.92 -4.29 -3.72
CA ILE A 62 3.35 -5.65 -3.74
C ILE A 62 1.82 -5.61 -3.58
N VAL A 63 1.31 -4.80 -2.65
CA VAL A 63 -0.14 -4.61 -2.44
C VAL A 63 -0.80 -4.02 -3.69
N LEU A 64 -0.17 -3.02 -4.32
CA LEU A 64 -0.67 -2.45 -5.57
C LEU A 64 -0.76 -3.52 -6.66
N MET A 65 0.31 -4.31 -6.86
CA MET A 65 0.35 -5.38 -7.87
C MET A 65 -0.70 -6.46 -7.62
N LEU A 66 -0.91 -6.86 -6.36
CA LEU A 66 -1.91 -7.86 -5.96
C LEU A 66 -3.35 -7.38 -6.17
N LEU A 67 -3.62 -6.08 -6.06
CA LEU A 67 -4.98 -5.54 -6.20
C LEU A 67 -5.31 -5.10 -7.63
N THR A 68 -4.37 -4.54 -8.37
CA THR A 68 -4.65 -4.01 -9.72
C THR A 68 -4.92 -5.12 -10.74
N GLY A 69 -4.19 -6.23 -10.69
CA GLY A 69 -4.35 -7.33 -11.65
C GLY A 69 -5.76 -7.94 -11.63
N PRO A 70 -6.24 -8.45 -10.49
CA PRO A 70 -7.59 -9.00 -10.38
C PRO A 70 -8.69 -7.98 -10.70
N ALA A 71 -8.52 -6.71 -10.32
CA ALA A 71 -9.49 -5.67 -10.62
C ALA A 71 -9.65 -5.43 -12.13
N ILE A 72 -8.54 -5.39 -12.88
CA ILE A 72 -8.55 -5.25 -14.35
C ILE A 72 -9.18 -6.50 -14.98
N PHE A 73 -8.80 -7.70 -14.52
CA PHE A 73 -9.32 -8.95 -15.05
C PHE A 73 -10.84 -9.09 -14.86
N LEU A 74 -11.33 -8.81 -13.65
CA LEU A 74 -12.76 -8.85 -13.34
C LEU A 74 -13.54 -7.75 -14.08
N GLY A 75 -12.95 -6.56 -14.23
CA GLY A 75 -13.52 -5.49 -15.05
C GLY A 75 -13.65 -5.87 -16.52
N SER A 76 -12.62 -6.50 -17.09
CA SER A 76 -12.65 -6.96 -18.49
C SER A 76 -13.66 -8.08 -18.71
N LEU A 77 -13.68 -9.08 -17.83
CA LEU A 77 -14.59 -10.23 -17.95
C LEU A 77 -16.06 -9.80 -17.82
N SER A 78 -16.35 -8.86 -16.92
CA SER A 78 -17.71 -8.32 -16.77
C SER A 78 -18.17 -7.48 -17.96
N ALA A 79 -17.25 -6.77 -18.63
CA ALA A 79 -17.55 -6.01 -19.84
C ALA A 79 -17.94 -6.92 -21.02
N GLU A 80 -17.23 -8.04 -21.23
CA GLU A 80 -17.57 -8.99 -22.30
C GLU A 80 -18.93 -9.65 -22.04
N LEU A 81 -19.19 -10.10 -20.81
CA LEU A 81 -20.48 -10.71 -20.44
C LEU A 81 -21.68 -9.75 -20.58
N ALA A 82 -21.44 -8.44 -20.53
CA ALA A 82 -22.48 -7.44 -20.69
C ALA A 82 -22.88 -7.20 -22.15
N MET A 83 -21.99 -7.44 -23.12
CA MET A 83 -22.27 -7.16 -24.55
C MET A 83 -23.14 -8.23 -25.22
N ASP A 84 -23.00 -9.51 -24.85
CA ASP A 84 -23.68 -10.61 -25.54
C ASP A 84 -25.19 -10.72 -25.26
N ARG A 85 -25.71 -10.09 -24.20
CA ARG A 85 -27.11 -10.28 -23.78
C ARG A 85 -28.10 -9.20 -24.23
N GLY A 86 -27.67 -8.21 -25.03
CA GLY A 86 -28.58 -7.20 -25.59
C GLY A 86 -29.46 -6.50 -24.55
N PHE A 87 -28.99 -6.42 -23.30
CA PHE A 87 -29.81 -6.05 -22.15
C PHE A 87 -29.66 -4.56 -21.85
N GLY A 88 -30.78 -3.82 -21.80
CA GLY A 88 -30.86 -2.41 -21.37
C GLY A 88 -30.38 -2.14 -19.92
N GLY A 89 -29.79 -3.13 -19.25
CA GLY A 89 -29.14 -3.03 -17.94
C GLY A 89 -27.63 -2.78 -17.97
N GLY A 90 -27.00 -2.69 -19.16
CA GLY A 90 -25.56 -2.42 -19.29
C GLY A 90 -25.10 -1.15 -18.57
N GLY A 91 -25.99 -0.16 -18.40
CA GLY A 91 -25.71 1.05 -17.63
C GLY A 91 -25.40 0.78 -16.15
N ILE A 92 -26.06 -0.20 -15.51
CA ILE A 92 -25.84 -0.49 -14.09
C ILE A 92 -24.47 -1.15 -13.88
N VAL A 93 -24.05 -2.02 -14.81
CA VAL A 93 -22.73 -2.67 -14.76
C VAL A 93 -21.61 -1.65 -14.97
N LEU A 94 -21.79 -0.72 -15.91
CA LEU A 94 -20.86 0.39 -16.14
C LEU A 94 -20.75 1.32 -14.92
N ILE A 95 -21.89 1.68 -14.30
CA ILE A 95 -21.88 2.50 -13.08
C ILE A 95 -21.17 1.77 -11.94
N GLY A 96 -21.43 0.48 -11.75
CA GLY A 96 -20.79 -0.32 -10.70
C GLY A 96 -19.27 -0.44 -10.89
N SER A 97 -18.81 -0.64 -12.12
CA SER A 97 -17.38 -0.72 -12.44
C SER A 97 -16.67 0.64 -12.32
N VAL A 98 -17.31 1.74 -12.72
CA VAL A 98 -16.77 3.10 -12.52
C VAL A 98 -16.66 3.44 -11.04
N ILE A 99 -17.69 3.14 -10.23
CA ILE A 99 -17.65 3.36 -8.77
C ILE A 99 -16.56 2.50 -8.13
N GLY A 100 -16.48 1.21 -8.48
CA GLY A 100 -15.46 0.29 -7.98
C GLY A 100 -14.04 0.77 -8.30
N LEU A 101 -13.81 1.22 -9.54
CA LEU A 101 -12.53 1.78 -9.97
C LEU A 101 -12.22 3.08 -9.22
N SER A 102 -13.21 3.96 -9.05
CA SER A 102 -13.05 5.23 -8.33
C SER A 102 -12.65 5.01 -6.87
N VAL A 103 -13.29 4.05 -6.18
CA VAL A 103 -12.94 3.68 -4.80
C VAL A 103 -11.55 3.07 -4.73
N ALA A 104 -11.19 2.20 -5.69
CA ALA A 104 -9.85 1.63 -5.78
C ALA A 104 -8.78 2.72 -5.97
N ILE A 105 -9.03 3.69 -6.85
CA ILE A 105 -8.13 4.83 -7.08
C ILE A 105 -8.01 5.70 -5.81
N ILE A 106 -9.12 6.04 -5.16
CA ILE A 106 -9.09 6.84 -3.92
C ILE A 106 -8.32 6.11 -2.82
N ASN A 107 -8.50 4.80 -2.67
CA ASN A 107 -7.75 3.98 -1.73
C ASN A 107 -6.26 3.91 -2.09
N ALA A 108 -5.92 3.78 -3.37
CA ALA A 108 -4.53 3.81 -3.84
C ALA A 108 -3.88 5.18 -3.59
N ILE A 109 -4.57 6.29 -3.87
CA ILE A 109 -4.09 7.65 -3.59
C ILE A 109 -3.92 7.87 -2.10
N ASN A 110 -4.86 7.41 -1.27
CA ASN A 110 -4.75 7.53 0.18
C ASN A 110 -3.63 6.64 0.75
N ALA A 111 -3.37 5.47 0.16
CA ALA A 111 -2.22 4.65 0.50
C ALA A 111 -0.90 5.34 0.08
N ALA A 112 -0.84 5.89 -1.13
CA ALA A 112 0.31 6.64 -1.61
C ALA A 112 0.59 7.89 -0.76
N ARG A 113 -0.45 8.64 -0.37
CA ARG A 113 -0.33 9.80 0.53
C ARG A 113 0.19 9.42 1.93
N ARG A 114 -0.08 8.20 2.40
CA ARG A 114 0.50 7.69 3.67
C ARG A 114 1.99 7.37 3.54
N VAL A 115 2.42 6.90 2.37
CA VAL A 115 3.85 6.63 2.09
C VAL A 115 4.62 7.93 1.82
N VAL A 116 3.97 8.91 1.18
CA VAL A 116 4.61 10.17 0.74
C VAL A 116 4.57 11.27 1.80
N ARG A 117 3.82 11.10 2.90
CA ARG A 117 3.97 11.97 4.08
C ARG A 117 4.74 11.25 5.18
N PRO A 118 6.09 11.23 5.14
CA PRO A 118 6.85 11.06 6.36
C PRO A 118 6.59 12.32 7.19
N HIS A 119 5.60 12.25 8.07
CA HIS A 119 5.56 13.16 9.21
C HIS A 119 6.42 12.49 10.29
N PRO A 120 7.62 13.01 10.58
CA PRO A 120 8.52 12.39 11.55
C PRO A 120 7.99 12.37 13.01
N PHE A 121 6.79 12.89 13.32
CA PHE A 121 6.46 13.28 14.70
C PHE A 121 5.03 13.06 15.22
N LEU A 122 4.28 12.03 14.81
CA LEU A 122 3.05 11.70 15.56
C LEU A 122 2.91 10.22 15.91
N PRO A 123 2.82 9.88 17.22
CA PRO A 123 2.65 8.50 17.67
C PRO A 123 1.30 7.98 17.21
N ILE A 124 1.36 6.77 16.68
CA ILE A 124 0.26 6.05 16.03
C ILE A 124 -0.81 5.75 17.09
N ALA A 125 -1.90 6.52 17.07
CA ALA A 125 -3.19 6.12 17.63
C ALA A 125 -3.78 4.99 16.77
N GLY A 126 -3.20 3.81 16.91
CA GLY A 126 -3.53 2.60 16.18
C GLY A 126 -4.75 1.90 16.76
N SER A 127 -5.93 2.09 16.16
CA SER A 127 -7.00 1.08 16.18
C SER A 127 -8.13 1.39 15.18
N ARG A 128 -8.41 2.67 14.92
CA ARG A 128 -9.52 3.07 14.03
C ARG A 128 -9.27 2.79 12.54
N HIS A 129 -8.02 2.59 12.15
CA HIS A 129 -7.63 2.55 10.74
C HIS A 129 -7.72 1.16 10.11
N ILE A 130 -7.57 0.10 10.90
CA ILE A 130 -7.84 -1.29 10.48
C ILE A 130 -9.33 -1.47 10.20
N ALA A 131 -10.20 -0.88 11.04
CA ALA A 131 -11.65 -0.95 10.86
C ALA A 131 -12.11 -0.40 9.51
N SER A 132 -11.49 0.68 8.99
CA SER A 132 -11.85 1.25 7.68
C SER A 132 -11.52 0.32 6.51
N ALA A 133 -10.39 -0.40 6.58
CA ALA A 133 -10.02 -1.37 5.56
C ALA A 133 -10.97 -2.56 5.57
N PHE A 134 -11.28 -3.11 6.75
CA PHE A 134 -12.23 -4.21 6.90
C PHE A 134 -13.65 -3.83 6.47
N LEU A 135 -14.12 -2.62 6.79
CA LEU A 135 -15.42 -2.12 6.33
C LEU A 135 -15.48 -2.00 4.81
N SER A 136 -14.40 -1.56 4.15
CA SER A 136 -14.36 -1.46 2.68
C SER A 136 -14.39 -2.83 2.00
N VAL A 137 -13.66 -3.82 2.54
CA VAL A 137 -13.66 -5.19 2.02
C VAL A 137 -15.01 -5.86 2.27
N GLY A 138 -15.60 -5.66 3.46
CA GLY A 138 -16.93 -6.18 3.81
C GLY A 138 -18.02 -5.62 2.89
N PHE A 139 -18.00 -4.31 2.63
CA PHE A 139 -18.94 -3.67 1.70
C PHE A 139 -18.81 -4.23 0.28
N PHE A 140 -17.57 -4.44 -0.19
CA PHE A 140 -17.30 -5.04 -1.50
C PHE A 140 -17.86 -6.47 -1.59
N MET A 141 -17.67 -7.29 -0.56
CA MET A 141 -18.20 -8.66 -0.51
C MET A 141 -19.73 -8.69 -0.50
N VAL A 142 -20.38 -7.81 0.26
CA VAL A 142 -21.86 -7.70 0.28
C VAL A 142 -22.39 -7.33 -1.11
N GLN A 143 -21.73 -6.38 -1.78
CA GLN A 143 -22.15 -5.92 -3.10
C GLN A 143 -21.96 -7.00 -4.19
N LEU A 144 -20.89 -7.78 -4.08
CA LEU A 144 -20.64 -8.93 -4.94
C LEU A 144 -21.71 -10.01 -4.72
N PHE A 145 -22.06 -10.27 -3.46
CA PHE A 145 -23.08 -11.25 -3.09
C PHE A 145 -24.48 -10.85 -3.58
N THR A 146 -24.90 -9.61 -3.37
CA THR A 146 -26.21 -9.13 -3.84
C THR A 146 -26.30 -9.13 -5.36
N SER A 147 -25.21 -8.81 -6.06
CA SER A 147 -25.15 -8.91 -7.53
C SER A 147 -25.32 -10.35 -8.02
N VAL A 148 -24.65 -11.32 -7.40
CA VAL A 148 -24.75 -12.74 -7.78
C VAL A 148 -26.15 -13.27 -7.50
N VAL A 149 -26.71 -13.00 -6.32
CA VAL A 149 -28.07 -13.43 -5.95
C VAL A 149 -29.12 -12.83 -6.90
N GLY A 150 -28.97 -11.55 -7.28
CA GLY A 150 -29.84 -10.91 -8.26
C GLY A 150 -29.80 -11.59 -9.63
N CYS A 151 -28.62 -11.97 -10.11
CA CYS A 151 -28.47 -12.71 -11.37
C CYS A 151 -29.15 -14.09 -11.31
N VAL A 152 -28.98 -14.84 -10.22
CA VAL A 152 -29.60 -16.17 -10.05
C VAL A 152 -31.12 -16.07 -9.98
N ALA A 153 -31.66 -15.06 -9.29
CA ALA A 153 -33.09 -14.83 -9.22
C ALA A 153 -33.70 -14.50 -10.60
N CYS A 154 -33.03 -13.67 -11.41
CA CYS A 154 -33.50 -13.37 -12.76
C CYS A 154 -33.44 -14.59 -13.69
N ALA A 155 -32.39 -15.40 -13.58
CA ALA A 155 -32.23 -16.61 -14.39
C ALA A 155 -33.31 -17.65 -14.06
N THR A 156 -33.63 -17.83 -12.78
CA THR A 156 -34.69 -18.76 -12.35
C THR A 156 -36.10 -18.27 -12.72
N ALA A 157 -36.34 -16.95 -12.73
CA ALA A 157 -37.60 -16.38 -13.18
C ALA A 157 -37.86 -16.55 -14.69
N SER A 158 -36.83 -16.51 -15.53
CA SER A 158 -36.96 -16.75 -16.98
C SER A 158 -37.24 -18.21 -17.36
N TYR A 159 -37.01 -19.15 -16.44
CA TYR A 159 -37.18 -20.59 -16.69
C TYR A 159 -38.59 -21.09 -16.34
N ARG A 160 -39.46 -20.23 -15.81
CA ARG A 160 -40.87 -20.51 -15.53
C ARG A 160 -41.75 -19.87 -16.60
#